data_AF-A0A933WF66-F1
#
_entry.id   AF-A0A933WF66-F1
#
_cell.length_a   1.000
_cell.length_b   1.000
_cell.length_c   1.000
_cell.angle_alpha   90.00
_cell.angle_beta   90.00
_cell.angle_gamma   90.00
#
_symmetry.space_group_name_H-M   'P 1'
#
loop_
_entity.id
_entity.type
_entity.pdbx_description
1 polymer ?
#
loop_
_entity_poly.entity_id
_entity_poly.type
_entity_poly.pdbx_seq_one_letter_code
_entity_poly.pdbx_strand_id
1 'polypeptide(L)' 'MKLNPCPSTGETSGSCPGYVIDHIIPIKRGGEDTPSNMQWQTLKDAKTKDRIE' A
#
# COMPACT_ATOMS: atom_id res chain seq x y z
N MET A 1 -11.13 -12.60 9.11
CA MET A 1 -10.10 -12.02 8.22
C MET A 1 -10.54 -10.64 7.79
N LYS A 2 -9.73 -9.59 8.01
CA LYS A 2 -9.96 -8.29 7.38
C LYS A 2 -9.41 -8.43 5.96
N LEU A 3 -10.29 -8.67 5.00
CA LEU A 3 -9.92 -8.65 3.59
C LEU A 3 -9.69 -7.17 3.25
N ASN A 4 -8.52 -6.83 2.71
CA ASN A 4 -8.23 -5.49 2.21
C ASN A 4 -8.47 -5.53 0.69
N PRO A 5 -9.74 -5.48 0.23
CA PRO A 5 -10.02 -5.52 -1.19
C PRO A 5 -9.37 -4.33 -1.90
N CYS A 6 -8.96 -4.56 -3.14
CA CYS A 6 -8.52 -3.53 -4.05
C CYS A 6 -9.60 -2.43 -4.11
N PRO A 7 -9.27 -1.16 -3.80
CA PRO A 7 -10.25 -0.07 -3.85
C PRO A 7 -10.81 0.18 -5.26
N SER A 8 -10.09 -0.24 -6.30
CA SER A 8 -10.53 -0.07 -7.69
C SER A 8 -11.42 -1.20 -8.22
N THR A 9 -11.16 -2.47 -7.84
CA THR A 9 -11.86 -3.65 -8.40
C THR A 9 -12.70 -4.40 -7.37
N GLY A 10 -12.51 -4.13 -6.08
CA GLY A 10 -13.12 -4.89 -4.98
C GLY A 10 -12.50 -6.28 -4.78
N GLU A 11 -11.47 -6.65 -5.54
CA GLU A 11 -10.85 -7.96 -5.47
C GLU A 11 -9.95 -8.10 -4.25
N THR A 12 -10.02 -9.24 -3.57
CA THR A 12 -9.26 -9.51 -2.35
C THR A 12 -7.92 -10.20 -2.59
N SER A 13 -7.63 -10.51 -3.85
CA SER A 13 -6.40 -11.16 -4.32
C SER A 13 -6.06 -10.67 -5.73
N GLY A 14 -4.77 -10.68 -6.07
CA GLY A 14 -4.27 -10.21 -7.36
C GLY A 14 -3.77 -8.77 -7.35
N SER A 15 -3.32 -8.30 -8.52
CA SER A 15 -2.82 -6.95 -8.70
C SER A 15 -3.98 -5.96 -8.82
N CYS A 16 -3.98 -4.91 -8.00
CA CYS A 16 -4.96 -3.82 -8.10
C CYS A 16 -4.49 -2.79 -9.15
N PRO A 17 -5.15 -2.64 -10.30
CA PRO A 17 -4.70 -1.70 -11.33
C PRO A 17 -4.73 -0.26 -10.79
N GLY A 18 -3.62 0.46 -10.89
CA GLY A 18 -3.53 1.84 -10.40
C GLY A 18 -3.15 2.00 -8.92
N TYR A 19 -3.07 0.90 -8.16
CA TYR A 19 -2.69 0.90 -6.75
C TYR A 19 -1.58 -0.10 -6.46
N VAL A 20 -0.82 0.17 -5.41
CA VAL A 20 0.22 -0.70 -4.87
C VAL A 20 0.02 -0.83 -3.37
N ILE A 21 0.45 -1.95 -2.82
CA ILE A 21 0.51 -2.13 -1.37
C ILE A 21 1.79 -1.48 -0.90
N ASP A 22 1.67 -0.56 0.05
CA ASP A 22 2.76 0.26 0.53
C ASP A 22 2.64 0.48 2.04
N HIS A 23 3.77 0.73 2.72
CA HIS A 23 3.76 0.93 4.16
C HIS A 23 3.25 2.33 4.53
N ILE A 24 2.27 2.41 5.43
CA ILE A 24 1.75 3.67 5.98
C ILE A 24 2.89 4.47 6.61
N ILE A 25 3.69 3.79 7.44
CA ILE A 25 4.93 4.31 8.01
C ILE A 25 6.10 3.63 7.28
N PRO A 26 7.01 4.39 6.66
CA PRO A 26 8.16 3.82 5.98
C PRO A 26 9.03 3.02 6.93
N ILE A 27 9.49 1.83 6.51
CA ILE A 27 10.39 0.99 7.33
C ILE A 27 11.66 1.76 7.71
N LYS A 28 12.21 2.56 6.76
CA LYS A 28 13.38 3.43 7.00
C LYS A 28 13.17 4.44 8.15
N ARG A 29 11.92 4.81 8.45
CA ARG A 29 11.54 5.74 9.53
C ARG A 29 11.06 5.02 10.79
N GLY A 30 11.26 3.71 10.90
CA GLY A 30 10.83 2.90 12.04
C GLY A 30 9.44 2.27 11.89
N GLY A 31 8.88 2.22 10.68
CA GLY A 31 7.65 1.49 10.41
C GLY A 31 7.86 -0.03 10.48
N GLU A 32 6.90 -0.74 11.06
CA GLU A 32 6.92 -2.21 11.09
C GLU A 32 6.50 -2.81 9.75
N ASP A 33 7.14 -3.91 9.35
CA ASP A 33 6.74 -4.68 8.16
C ASP A 33 5.56 -5.62 8.49
N THR A 34 4.46 -5.04 8.98
CA THR A 34 3.25 -5.79 9.36
C THR A 34 2.07 -5.41 8.45
N PRO A 35 1.11 -6.32 8.24
CA PRO A 35 -0.11 -6.02 7.48
C PRO A 35 -0.90 -4.84 8.05
N SER A 36 -0.76 -4.58 9.34
CA SER A 36 -1.35 -3.43 10.04
C SER A 36 -0.75 -2.09 9.58
N ASN A 37 0.51 -2.11 9.13
CA ASN A 37 1.22 -0.97 8.58
C ASN A 37 1.20 -0.96 7.04
N MET A 38 0.46 -1.85 6.38
CA MET A 38 0.35 -1.87 4.92
C MET A 38 -1.01 -1.27 4.49
N GLN A 39 -1.00 -0.45 3.45
CA GLN A 39 -2.19 0.13 2.85
C GLN A 39 -2.13 0.12 1.33
N TRP A 40 -3.30 0.14 0.70
CA TRP A 40 -3.38 0.46 -0.72
C TRP A 40 -3.08 1.94 -0.94
N GLN A 41 -2.07 2.23 -1.75
CA GLN A 41 -1.69 3.57 -2.16
C GLN A 41 -1.74 3.67 -3.68
N THR A 42 -2.11 4.83 -4.22
CA THR A 42 -2.12 5.01 -5.67
C THR A 42 -0.70 4.95 -6.22
N LEU A 43 -0.52 4.47 -7.46
CA LEU A 43 0.79 4.47 -8.12
C LEU A 43 1.45 5.86 -8.15
N LYS A 44 0.64 6.93 -8.23
CA LYS A 44 1.12 8.30 -8.24
C LYS A 44 1.64 8.73 -6.87
N ASP A 45 0.89 8.41 -5.82
CA ASP A 45 1.30 8.72 -4.45
C ASP A 45 2.51 7.88 -4.04
N ALA A 46 2.55 6.59 -4.40
CA ALA A 46 3.70 5.72 -4.16
C ALA A 46 4.96 6.23 -4.84
N LYS A 47 4.88 6.69 -6.10
CA LYS A 47 6.02 7.34 -6.78
C LYS A 47 6.45 8.66 -6.14
N THR A 48 5.48 9.43 -5.62
CA THR A 48 5.77 10.70 -4.96
C THR A 48 6.44 10.45 -3.61
N LYS A 49 5.93 9.47 -2.86
CA LYS A 49 6.49 8.98 -1.61
C LYS A 49 7.91 8.48 -1.81
N ASP A 50 8.13 7.52 -2.73
CA ASP A 50 9.45 6.95 -3.07
C ASP A 50 10.52 8.01 -3.36
N ARG A 51 10.14 9.12 -4.00
CA ARG A 51 11.05 10.25 -4.28
C ARG A 51 11.47 11.02 -3.01
N ILE A 52 10.66 11.01 -1.97
CA ILE A 52 10.82 11.78 -0.73
C ILE A 52 11.43 10.92 0.41
N GLU A 53 11.51 9.60 0.25
CA GLU A 53 11.95 8.63 1.27
C GLU A 53 13.45 8.51 1.52
#